data_AF-G0QXB7-F1
#
_entry.id   AF-G0QXB7-F1
#
_cell.length_a   1.000
_cell.length_b   1.000
_cell.length_c   1.000
_cell.angle_alpha   90.00
_cell.angle_beta   90.00
_cell.angle_gamma   90.00
#
_symmetry.space_group_name_H-M   'P 1'
#
loop_
_entity.id
_entity.type
_entity.pdbx_description
1 polymer ?
#
loop_
_entity_poly.entity_id
_entity_poly.type
_entity_poly.pdbx_seq_one_letter_code
_entity_poly.pdbx_strand_id
1 'polypeptide(L)'
;MEEQELREWSKKENEIKKFQNEKLYLLQQALIEREKEVEDKNQERIEEIRQKKTENKNRQIAKIQRKKIKIDRKMTKSRKNQGTDTQKRNIIEDYADFASRVYAGITREGLSLDKIANKYEVQPLALGNYVLLDQLHSLIKKSEFDTNVNLKQEMKEIQKKYTRLENYHRGELAKAQAEIDGFFQKNNNKVTQERDKYSFKNFKNKVRPSTPTWKYDIDFNLMASQYREIQDYRGKFEKDKNGNPVITINGIAGVKTPVQIMQESDKKETAVLILQRLLRGRSMQNIMYEGKKKRTALIEELLTVALIHDLEEDKAEEILIQNHEQKLKNAALESIQGEIIAETIDQLSKELLRIKQEKKIQQMVEIAEKDRRIREIEEAGKRQAEEILRNREDVLHYQLIRVHQGTVDSYLDQIMQDSLDQTSTRQAIIMANLRKKQFNLPLENFERTYNNNQTIIKDLVHSFLIPNIQRSKLKNKFNQKKKIQRSCQKSLQKTITQASSKLKQIQEEENQQL
;
A
#
# COMPACT_ATOMS: atom_id res chain seq x y z
N MET A 1 0.29 106.22 -76.06
CA MET A 1 1.72 105.93 -75.82
C MET A 1 1.90 105.44 -74.39
N GLU A 2 1.58 106.26 -73.37
CA GLU A 2 1.74 105.91 -71.95
C GLU A 2 0.98 104.65 -71.48
N GLU A 3 -0.27 104.45 -71.92
CA GLU A 3 -1.03 103.23 -71.56
C GLU A 3 -0.42 101.95 -72.13
N GLN A 4 0.23 102.03 -73.29
CA GLN A 4 0.88 100.89 -73.93
C GLN A 4 2.18 100.54 -73.18
N GLU A 5 2.92 101.55 -72.74
CA GLU A 5 4.09 101.39 -71.88
C GLU A 5 3.70 100.73 -70.54
N LEU A 6 2.65 101.20 -69.86
CA LEU A 6 2.14 100.59 -68.63
C LEU A 6 1.79 99.10 -68.79
N ARG A 7 1.22 98.70 -69.94
CA ARG A 7 0.95 97.29 -70.26
C ARG A 7 2.23 96.49 -70.47
N GLU A 8 3.23 97.06 -71.10
CA GLU A 8 4.55 96.42 -71.27
C GLU A 8 5.31 96.29 -69.95
N TRP A 9 5.25 97.30 -69.09
CA TRP A 9 5.79 97.26 -67.73
C TRP A 9 5.08 96.19 -66.90
N SER A 10 3.75 96.10 -66.98
CA SER A 10 2.97 95.07 -66.29
C SER A 10 3.32 93.65 -66.79
N LYS A 11 3.53 93.46 -68.10
CA LYS A 11 4.00 92.18 -68.65
C LYS A 11 5.38 91.80 -68.12
N LYS A 12 6.34 92.73 -68.16
CA LYS A 12 7.69 92.52 -67.61
C LYS A 12 7.66 92.23 -66.11
N GLU A 13 6.82 92.94 -65.35
CA GLU A 13 6.65 92.69 -63.92
C GLU A 13 6.08 91.29 -63.65
N ASN A 14 5.10 90.85 -64.46
CA ASN A 14 4.54 89.51 -64.38
C ASN A 14 5.57 88.43 -64.75
N GLU A 15 6.43 88.67 -65.74
CA GLU A 15 7.54 87.78 -66.11
C GLU A 15 8.58 87.70 -64.99
N ILE A 16 8.95 88.83 -64.39
CA ILE A 16 9.85 88.88 -63.23
C ILE A 16 9.26 88.10 -62.05
N LYS A 17 7.95 88.27 -61.77
CA LYS A 17 7.25 87.51 -60.72
C LYS A 17 7.25 86.02 -61.00
N LYS A 18 7.00 85.60 -62.25
CA LYS A 18 7.09 84.17 -62.65
C LYS A 18 8.49 83.61 -62.39
N PHE A 19 9.53 84.31 -62.85
CA PHE A 19 10.92 83.91 -62.64
C PHE A 19 11.29 83.85 -61.15
N GLN A 20 10.84 84.82 -60.35
CA GLN A 20 11.04 84.84 -58.90
C GLN A 20 10.32 83.67 -58.22
N ASN A 21 9.10 83.34 -58.64
CA ASN A 21 8.34 82.21 -58.12
C ASN A 21 8.99 80.87 -58.47
N GLU A 22 9.48 80.71 -59.70
CA GLU A 22 10.24 79.52 -60.11
C GLU A 22 11.51 79.35 -59.28
N LYS A 23 12.26 80.45 -59.08
CA LYS A 23 13.45 80.45 -58.22
C LYS A 23 13.11 80.10 -56.76
N LEU A 24 12.02 80.65 -56.23
CA LEU A 24 11.56 80.36 -54.87
C LEU A 24 11.15 78.90 -54.73
N TYR A 25 10.46 78.35 -55.73
CA TYR A 25 10.08 76.93 -55.77
C TYR A 25 11.29 76.01 -55.74
N LEU A 26 12.32 76.27 -56.56
CA LEU A 26 13.57 75.50 -56.54
C LEU A 26 14.29 75.58 -55.19
N LEU A 27 14.31 76.77 -54.58
CA LEU A 27 14.92 76.96 -53.26
C LEU A 27 14.15 76.20 -52.18
N GLN A 28 12.82 76.25 -52.21
CA GLN A 28 11.97 75.48 -51.32
C GLN A 28 12.20 73.98 -51.48
N GLN A 29 12.28 73.48 -52.71
CA GLN A 29 12.58 72.08 -53.00
C GLN A 29 13.96 71.68 -52.45
N ALA A 30 14.99 72.51 -52.65
CA ALA A 30 16.33 72.26 -52.11
C ALA A 30 16.36 72.29 -50.57
N LEU A 31 15.56 73.14 -49.93
CA LEU A 31 15.42 73.15 -48.46
C LEU A 31 14.75 71.88 -47.96
N ILE A 32 13.67 71.44 -48.60
CA ILE A 32 12.96 70.19 -48.25
C ILE A 32 13.90 68.99 -48.40
N GLU A 33 14.66 68.92 -49.49
CA GLU A 33 15.63 67.83 -49.72
C GLU A 33 16.71 67.82 -48.64
N ARG A 34 17.26 68.98 -48.30
CA ARG A 34 18.24 69.11 -47.21
C ARG A 34 17.67 68.71 -45.86
N GLU A 35 16.44 69.12 -45.54
CA GLU A 35 15.76 68.74 -44.29
C GLU A 35 15.52 67.23 -44.24
N LYS A 36 15.09 66.64 -45.35
CA LYS A 36 14.93 65.19 -45.48
C LYS A 36 16.25 64.45 -45.26
N GLU A 37 17.35 64.90 -45.87
CA GLU A 37 18.67 64.29 -45.62
C GLU A 37 19.11 64.38 -44.15
N VAL A 38 18.81 65.50 -43.49
CA VAL A 38 19.11 65.68 -42.07
C VAL A 38 18.25 64.75 -41.22
N GLU A 39 16.99 64.58 -41.58
CA GLU A 39 16.07 63.67 -40.91
C GLU A 39 16.52 62.22 -41.07
N ASP A 40 16.87 61.79 -42.29
CA ASP A 40 17.38 60.45 -42.57
C ASP A 40 18.65 60.16 -41.75
N LYS A 41 19.63 61.10 -41.74
CA LYS A 41 20.84 60.98 -40.91
C LYS A 41 20.53 60.91 -39.41
N ASN A 42 19.51 61.62 -38.94
CA ASN A 42 19.10 61.58 -37.54
C ASN A 42 18.40 60.24 -37.21
N GLN A 43 17.58 59.71 -38.12
CA GLN A 43 16.95 58.40 -37.99
C GLN A 43 18.00 57.29 -37.90
N GLU A 44 19.01 57.30 -38.78
CA GLU A 44 20.13 56.35 -38.74
C GLU A 44 20.85 56.37 -37.37
N ARG A 45 21.17 57.57 -36.85
CA ARG A 45 21.80 57.72 -35.53
C ARG A 45 20.93 57.16 -34.41
N ILE A 46 19.62 57.39 -34.46
CA ILE A 46 18.66 56.87 -33.48
C ILE A 46 18.61 55.34 -33.55
N GLU A 47 18.61 54.78 -34.75
CA GLU A 47 18.62 53.33 -34.97
C GLU A 47 19.90 52.68 -34.43
N GLU A 48 21.07 53.25 -34.70
CA GLU A 48 22.33 52.77 -34.14
C GLU A 48 22.33 52.76 -32.61
N ILE A 49 21.84 53.84 -32.00
CA ILE A 49 21.72 53.93 -30.53
C ILE A 49 20.77 52.85 -30.02
N ARG A 50 19.64 52.65 -30.72
CA ARG A 50 18.65 51.63 -30.38
C ARG A 50 19.27 50.23 -30.45
N GLN A 51 20.02 49.92 -31.51
CA GLN A 51 20.74 48.64 -31.66
C GLN A 51 21.75 48.41 -30.53
N LYS A 52 22.60 49.40 -30.22
CA LYS A 52 23.57 49.30 -29.10
C LYS A 52 22.86 49.08 -27.76
N LYS A 53 21.71 49.72 -27.52
CA LYS A 53 20.92 49.54 -26.29
C LYS A 53 20.23 48.18 -26.23
N THR A 54 19.68 47.68 -27.35
CA THR A 54 19.05 46.35 -27.41
C THR A 54 20.07 45.24 -27.20
N GLU A 55 21.28 45.35 -27.77
CA GLU A 55 22.37 44.41 -27.52
C GLU A 55 22.77 44.34 -26.05
N ASN A 56 22.94 45.50 -25.41
CA ASN A 56 23.28 45.57 -23.99
C ASN A 56 22.17 44.95 -23.12
N LYS A 57 20.90 45.24 -23.43
CA LYS A 57 19.75 44.58 -22.80
C LYS A 57 19.80 43.07 -23.00
N ASN A 58 20.05 42.59 -24.22
CA ASN A 58 20.14 41.16 -24.53
C ASN A 58 21.30 40.47 -23.80
N ARG A 59 22.46 41.11 -23.67
CA ARG A 59 23.59 40.61 -22.86
C ARG A 59 23.20 40.46 -21.39
N GLN A 60 22.46 41.41 -20.83
CA GLN A 60 21.96 41.32 -19.45
C GLN A 60 20.91 40.21 -19.29
N ILE A 61 19.97 40.10 -20.23
CA ILE A 61 18.98 39.02 -20.27
C ILE A 61 19.68 37.66 -20.31
N ALA A 62 20.72 37.48 -21.13
CA ALA A 62 21.49 36.24 -21.18
C ALA A 62 22.17 35.91 -19.84
N LYS A 63 22.72 36.92 -19.13
CA LYS A 63 23.26 36.73 -17.77
C LYS A 63 22.19 36.29 -16.78
N ILE A 64 20.99 36.88 -16.84
CA ILE A 64 19.85 36.52 -15.99
C ILE A 64 19.38 35.10 -16.30
N GLN A 65 19.23 34.74 -17.58
CA GLN A 65 18.83 33.39 -18.00
C GLN A 65 19.82 32.33 -17.53
N ARG A 66 21.14 32.56 -17.66
CA ARG A 66 22.17 31.65 -17.11
C ARG A 66 22.05 31.48 -15.60
N LYS A 67 21.79 32.57 -14.86
CA LYS A 67 21.56 32.51 -13.40
C LYS A 67 20.29 31.71 -13.09
N LYS A 68 19.20 31.95 -13.81
CA LYS A 68 17.92 31.22 -13.67
C LYS A 68 18.13 29.72 -13.87
N ILE A 69 18.72 29.31 -15.00
CA ILE A 69 19.00 27.89 -15.30
C ILE A 69 19.87 27.24 -14.20
N LYS A 70 20.87 27.96 -13.70
CA LYS A 70 21.73 27.47 -12.60
C LYS A 70 20.94 27.27 -11.30
N ILE A 71 20.04 28.21 -10.97
CA ILE A 71 19.17 28.11 -9.79
C ILE A 71 18.17 26.97 -9.97
N ASP A 72 17.50 26.88 -11.11
CA ASP A 72 16.53 25.82 -11.42
C ASP A 72 17.19 24.43 -11.30
N ARG A 73 18.40 24.26 -11.84
CA ARG A 73 19.18 23.02 -11.70
C ARG A 73 19.56 22.70 -10.25
N LYS A 74 19.89 23.71 -9.44
CA LYS A 74 20.19 23.52 -8.01
C LYS A 74 18.94 23.16 -7.22
N MET A 75 17.81 23.83 -7.49
CA MET A 75 16.53 23.58 -6.85
C MET A 75 16.00 22.18 -7.17
N THR A 76 16.07 21.77 -8.43
CA THR A 76 15.67 20.41 -8.85
C THR A 76 16.53 19.33 -8.19
N LYS A 77 17.85 19.54 -8.09
CA LYS A 77 18.74 18.62 -7.36
C LYS A 77 18.43 18.58 -5.86
N SER A 78 18.20 19.74 -5.24
CA SER A 78 17.82 19.83 -3.82
C SER A 78 16.50 19.11 -3.54
N ARG A 79 15.46 19.31 -4.37
CA ARG A 79 14.17 18.61 -4.24
C ARG A 79 14.31 17.09 -4.33
N LYS A 80 15.16 16.57 -5.23
CA LYS A 80 15.42 15.12 -5.32
C LYS A 80 16.08 14.55 -4.06
N ASN A 81 16.91 15.35 -3.40
CA ASN A 81 17.62 14.92 -2.19
C ASN A 81 16.78 15.09 -0.90
N GLN A 82 15.64 15.79 -0.96
CA GLN A 82 14.75 15.93 0.20
C GLN A 82 14.23 14.56 0.62
N GLY A 83 14.61 14.12 1.82
CA GLY A 83 14.24 12.82 2.39
C GLY A 83 15.26 11.70 2.19
N THR A 84 16.31 11.89 1.40
CA THR A 84 17.39 10.90 1.20
C THR A 84 18.63 11.15 2.06
N ASP A 85 18.76 12.33 2.67
CA ASP A 85 19.96 12.74 3.43
C ASP A 85 20.26 11.87 4.67
N THR A 86 19.30 11.06 5.13
CA THR A 86 19.46 10.11 6.25
C THR A 86 19.76 8.67 5.82
N GLN A 87 19.77 8.38 4.52
CA GLN A 87 19.98 7.02 4.01
C GLN A 87 21.47 6.71 3.89
N LYS A 88 21.87 5.54 4.42
CA LYS A 88 23.22 5.01 4.23
C LYS A 88 23.48 4.77 2.74
N ARG A 89 24.73 4.94 2.32
CA ARG A 89 25.18 4.71 0.93
C ARG A 89 24.81 3.30 0.45
N ASN A 90 24.04 3.21 -0.63
CA ASN A 90 23.69 1.95 -1.28
C ASN A 90 24.82 1.53 -2.23
N ILE A 91 25.70 0.64 -1.76
CA ILE A 91 26.83 0.15 -2.57
C ILE A 91 26.32 -0.53 -3.85
N ILE A 92 25.26 -1.34 -3.78
CA ILE A 92 24.73 -2.07 -4.93
C ILE A 92 24.25 -1.11 -6.03
N GLU A 93 23.59 -0.02 -5.64
CA GLU A 93 23.10 1.01 -6.57
C GLU A 93 24.26 1.77 -7.23
N ASP A 94 25.30 2.09 -6.45
CA ASP A 94 26.52 2.69 -6.99
C ASP A 94 27.22 1.78 -8.01
N TYR A 95 27.27 0.46 -7.77
CA TYR A 95 27.88 -0.46 -8.74
C TYR A 95 26.98 -0.74 -9.94
N ALA A 96 25.67 -0.49 -9.84
CA ALA A 96 24.74 -0.58 -10.95
C ALA A 96 24.79 0.65 -11.88
N ASP A 97 25.11 1.83 -11.34
CA ASP A 97 25.28 3.06 -12.13
C ASP A 97 26.75 3.31 -12.49
N PHE A 98 27.09 3.23 -13.78
CA PHE A 98 28.44 3.53 -14.26
C PHE A 98 28.84 5.00 -14.10
N ALA A 99 27.88 5.91 -13.91
CA ALA A 99 28.16 7.31 -13.60
C ALA A 99 28.46 7.54 -12.11
N SER A 100 28.37 6.50 -11.27
CA SER A 100 28.61 6.59 -9.84
C SER A 100 30.07 6.92 -9.52
N ARG A 101 30.30 7.28 -8.25
CA ARG A 101 31.63 7.59 -7.71
C ARG A 101 32.62 6.43 -7.84
N VAL A 102 32.14 5.18 -7.86
CA VAL A 102 33.00 3.99 -7.89
C VAL A 102 33.79 3.94 -9.20
N TYR A 103 33.11 4.13 -10.33
CA TYR A 103 33.73 4.08 -11.65
C TYR A 103 34.22 5.45 -12.11
N ALA A 104 33.47 6.52 -11.84
CA ALA A 104 33.76 7.88 -12.29
C ALA A 104 33.97 8.85 -11.12
N GLY A 105 35.04 8.63 -10.35
CA GLY A 105 35.38 9.45 -9.18
C GLY A 105 35.60 10.94 -9.52
N ILE A 106 35.01 11.83 -8.73
CA ILE A 106 35.16 13.29 -8.87
C ILE A 106 36.43 13.75 -8.14
N THR A 107 37.29 14.51 -8.82
CA THR A 107 38.61 14.92 -8.31
C THR A 107 38.59 15.71 -7.00
N ARG A 108 37.52 16.45 -6.72
CA ARG A 108 37.37 17.20 -5.45
C ARG A 108 37.23 16.31 -4.21
N GLU A 109 36.90 15.03 -4.39
CA GLU A 109 36.74 14.04 -3.30
C GLU A 109 38.01 13.21 -3.07
N GLY A 110 39.07 13.47 -3.84
CA GLY A 110 40.35 12.74 -3.81
C GLY A 110 40.63 11.98 -5.11
N LEU A 111 41.83 11.40 -5.20
CA LEU A 111 42.17 10.46 -6.27
C LEU A 111 41.41 9.15 -6.08
N SER A 112 40.85 8.60 -7.17
CA SER A 112 40.26 7.27 -7.18
C SER A 112 41.33 6.20 -6.97
N LEU A 113 40.92 5.02 -6.46
CA LEU A 113 41.82 3.88 -6.23
C LEU A 113 42.56 3.48 -7.50
N ASP A 114 41.90 3.51 -8.66
CA ASP A 114 42.50 3.24 -9.97
C ASP A 114 43.68 4.15 -10.30
N LYS A 115 43.61 5.43 -9.89
CA LYS A 115 44.72 6.39 -10.10
C LYS A 115 45.85 6.20 -9.09
N ILE A 116 45.58 5.54 -7.97
CA ILE A 116 46.57 5.19 -6.94
C ILE A 116 47.10 3.76 -7.17
N ALA A 117 46.59 3.02 -8.17
CA ALA A 117 46.92 1.62 -8.42
C ALA A 117 48.43 1.38 -8.49
N ASN A 118 49.19 2.27 -9.12
CA ASN A 118 50.65 2.18 -9.23
C ASN A 118 51.37 2.12 -7.87
N LYS A 119 50.78 2.68 -6.79
CA LYS A 119 51.34 2.59 -5.43
C LYS A 119 51.25 1.17 -4.87
N TYR A 120 50.26 0.41 -5.31
CA TYR A 120 49.95 -0.95 -4.83
C TYR A 120 50.29 -2.02 -5.86
N GLU A 121 50.80 -1.64 -7.03
CA GLU A 121 51.31 -2.58 -8.02
C GLU A 121 52.61 -3.19 -7.47
N VAL A 122 52.47 -4.33 -6.81
CA VAL A 122 53.61 -5.13 -6.36
C VAL A 122 53.88 -6.16 -7.43
N GLN A 123 54.98 -6.00 -8.16
CA GLN A 123 55.55 -7.07 -8.97
C GLN A 123 56.56 -7.82 -8.10
N PRO A 124 56.19 -8.98 -7.50
CA PRO A 124 57.08 -9.68 -6.60
C PRO A 124 58.27 -10.25 -7.38
N LEU A 125 59.43 -9.60 -7.23
CA LEU A 125 60.70 -10.06 -7.82
C LEU A 125 61.06 -11.49 -7.41
N ALA A 126 60.56 -11.92 -6.25
CA ALA A 126 60.74 -13.27 -5.71
C ALA A 126 60.10 -14.38 -6.57
N LEU A 127 59.10 -14.08 -7.39
CA LEU A 127 58.48 -15.07 -8.29
C LEU A 127 59.27 -15.28 -9.60
N GLY A 128 60.21 -14.38 -9.92
CA GLY A 128 61.01 -14.45 -11.15
C GLY A 128 62.25 -15.34 -11.05
N ASN A 129 62.69 -15.67 -9.83
CA ASN A 129 63.88 -16.49 -9.61
C ASN A 129 63.55 -17.63 -8.64
N TYR A 130 63.84 -18.86 -9.03
CA TYR A 130 63.58 -20.06 -8.24
C TYR A 130 64.20 -20.03 -6.85
N VAL A 131 65.41 -19.48 -6.71
CA VAL A 131 66.10 -19.36 -5.42
C VAL A 131 65.33 -18.46 -4.45
N LEU A 132 64.75 -17.37 -4.96
CA LEU A 132 63.96 -16.44 -4.14
C LEU A 132 62.59 -17.04 -3.79
N LEU A 133 62.02 -17.86 -4.69
CA LEU A 133 60.78 -18.59 -4.43
C LEU A 133 60.94 -19.61 -3.29
N ASP A 134 62.08 -20.31 -3.24
CA ASP A 134 62.39 -21.29 -2.18
C ASP A 134 62.63 -20.63 -0.82
N GLN A 135 63.27 -19.45 -0.81
CA GLN A 135 63.38 -18.61 0.39
C GLN A 135 62.01 -18.16 0.89
N LEU A 136 61.10 -17.80 -0.02
CA LEU A 136 59.73 -17.42 0.31
C LEU A 136 58.96 -18.63 0.88
N HIS A 137 59.10 -19.80 0.24
CA HIS A 137 58.51 -21.05 0.73
C HIS A 137 58.96 -21.39 2.16
N SER A 138 60.24 -21.16 2.45
CA SER A 138 60.82 -21.39 3.77
C SER A 138 60.34 -20.40 4.84
N LEU A 139 59.97 -19.18 4.44
CA LEU A 139 59.44 -18.13 5.33
C LEU A 139 57.97 -18.34 5.68
N ILE A 140 57.20 -19.02 4.82
CA ILE A 140 55.80 -19.35 5.11
C ILE A 140 55.81 -20.42 6.22
N LYS A 141 55.19 -20.08 7.36
CA LYS A 141 55.10 -21.01 8.48
C LYS A 141 54.26 -22.21 8.06
N LYS A 142 54.75 -23.42 8.30
CA LYS A 142 54.02 -24.68 8.05
C LYS A 142 52.63 -24.71 8.72
N SER A 143 52.49 -24.01 9.85
CA SER A 143 51.21 -23.85 10.56
C SER A 143 50.11 -23.10 9.80
N GLU A 144 50.45 -22.32 8.77
CA GLU A 144 49.44 -21.67 7.91
C GLU A 144 48.82 -22.65 6.90
N PHE A 145 49.50 -23.77 6.62
CA PHE A 145 48.98 -24.85 5.79
C PHE A 145 48.17 -25.88 6.60
N ASP A 146 48.37 -25.94 7.91
CA ASP A 146 47.65 -26.84 8.82
C ASP A 146 46.51 -26.09 9.51
N THR A 147 45.26 -26.35 9.12
CA THR A 147 44.07 -25.80 9.79
C THR A 147 43.76 -26.52 11.10
N ASN A 148 44.60 -26.35 12.12
CA ASN A 148 44.26 -26.77 13.48
C ASN A 148 43.28 -25.77 14.12
N VAL A 149 42.03 -25.78 13.63
CA VAL A 149 40.94 -25.00 14.23
C VAL A 149 40.61 -25.62 15.59
N ASN A 150 40.85 -24.87 16.68
CA ASN A 150 40.44 -25.29 18.01
C ASN A 150 38.93 -25.13 18.14
N LEU A 151 38.18 -26.14 17.71
CA LEU A 151 36.71 -26.18 17.72
C LEU A 151 36.11 -25.80 19.08
N LYS A 152 36.80 -26.09 20.18
CA LYS A 152 36.34 -25.75 21.54
C LYS A 152 36.35 -24.23 21.80
N GLN A 153 37.32 -23.51 21.25
CA GLN A 153 37.41 -22.05 21.40
C GLN A 153 36.40 -21.37 20.49
N GLU A 154 36.32 -21.76 19.22
CA GLU A 154 35.32 -21.30 18.25
C GLU A 154 33.89 -21.50 18.75
N MET A 155 33.57 -22.68 19.27
CA MET A 155 32.25 -22.97 19.86
C MET A 155 31.94 -22.05 21.05
N LYS A 156 32.93 -21.69 21.88
CA LYS A 156 32.72 -20.74 23.00
C LYS A 156 32.45 -19.33 22.50
N GLU A 157 33.11 -18.90 21.43
CA GLU A 157 32.87 -17.57 20.84
C GLU A 157 31.49 -17.49 20.18
N ILE A 158 31.08 -18.54 19.47
CA ILE A 158 29.74 -18.67 18.91
C ILE A 158 28.70 -18.60 20.03
N GLN A 159 28.93 -19.30 21.14
CA GLN A 159 28.02 -19.30 22.28
C GLN A 159 27.87 -17.92 22.95
N LYS A 160 28.93 -17.12 22.98
CA LYS A 160 28.87 -15.74 23.49
C LYS A 160 28.00 -14.81 22.62
N LYS A 161 27.85 -15.12 21.33
CA LYS A 161 27.07 -14.31 20.38
C LYS A 161 25.57 -14.61 20.42
N TYR A 162 25.13 -15.67 21.09
CA TYR A 162 23.71 -16.04 21.13
C TYR A 162 22.88 -15.02 21.92
N THR A 163 21.71 -14.72 21.36
CA THR A 163 20.71 -13.90 22.01
C THR A 163 20.08 -14.63 23.21
N ARG A 164 19.43 -13.88 24.10
CA ARG A 164 18.77 -14.44 25.29
C ARG A 164 17.71 -15.48 24.93
N LEU A 165 16.99 -15.28 23.81
CA LEU A 165 15.96 -16.19 23.33
C LEU A 165 16.56 -17.49 22.77
N GLU A 166 17.65 -17.41 22.02
CA GLU A 166 18.35 -18.59 21.49
C GLU A 166 18.94 -19.45 22.62
N ASN A 167 19.49 -18.82 23.66
CA ASN A 167 19.96 -19.54 24.84
C ASN A 167 18.81 -20.24 25.59
N TYR A 168 17.62 -19.63 25.63
CA TYR A 168 16.42 -20.26 26.18
C TYR A 168 15.99 -21.48 25.37
N HIS A 169 15.88 -21.35 24.04
CA HIS A 169 15.52 -22.47 23.17
C HIS A 169 16.54 -23.60 23.22
N ARG A 170 17.83 -23.27 23.28
CA ARG A 170 18.90 -24.26 23.43
C ARG A 170 18.81 -25.00 24.78
N GLY A 171 18.45 -24.30 25.85
CA GLY A 171 18.18 -24.91 27.15
C GLY A 171 16.99 -25.86 27.13
N GLU A 172 15.89 -25.47 26.48
CA GLU A 172 14.71 -26.32 26.31
C GLU A 172 14.99 -27.53 25.43
N LEU A 173 15.75 -27.38 24.35
CA LEU A 173 16.20 -28.51 23.52
C LEU A 173 17.12 -29.44 24.30
N ALA A 174 18.02 -28.93 25.14
CA ALA A 174 18.87 -29.76 25.98
C ALA A 174 18.07 -30.53 27.03
N LYS A 175 17.02 -29.91 27.60
CA LYS A 175 16.07 -30.61 28.48
C LYS A 175 15.35 -31.70 27.72
N ALA A 176 14.73 -31.38 26.59
CA ALA A 176 14.03 -32.34 25.73
C ALA A 176 14.93 -33.51 25.31
N GLN A 177 16.19 -33.24 24.96
CA GLN A 177 17.18 -34.26 24.64
C GLN A 177 17.47 -35.15 25.86
N ALA A 178 17.61 -34.58 27.06
CA ALA A 178 17.78 -35.35 28.29
C ALA A 178 16.54 -36.17 28.67
N GLU A 179 15.33 -35.69 28.32
CA GLU A 179 14.09 -36.48 28.46
C GLU A 179 14.08 -37.67 27.49
N ILE A 180 14.52 -37.46 26.24
CA ILE A 180 14.66 -38.50 25.21
C ILE A 180 15.73 -39.53 25.60
N ASP A 181 16.85 -39.08 26.13
CA ASP A 181 17.96 -39.92 26.58
C ASP A 181 17.64 -40.66 27.91
N GLY A 182 16.46 -40.44 28.49
CA GLY A 182 15.91 -41.23 29.60
C GLY A 182 16.39 -40.85 30.99
N PHE A 183 17.03 -39.68 31.17
CA PHE A 183 17.52 -39.22 32.47
C PHE A 183 16.43 -38.44 33.24
N PHE A 184 15.45 -39.15 33.82
CA PHE A 184 14.51 -38.55 34.78
C PHE A 184 14.58 -39.20 36.17
N GLN A 185 15.02 -38.44 37.17
CA GLN A 185 14.63 -38.66 38.57
C GLN A 185 13.25 -38.03 38.78
N LYS A 186 12.27 -38.84 39.19
CA LYS A 186 10.93 -38.37 39.59
C LYS A 186 11.01 -37.56 40.88
N ASN A 187 11.05 -36.24 40.77
CA ASN A 187 10.74 -35.36 41.89
C ASN A 187 9.27 -34.90 41.77
N ASN A 188 8.40 -35.62 42.49
CA ASN A 188 7.03 -35.19 42.75
C ASN A 188 7.07 -34.01 43.71
N ASN A 189 6.69 -32.80 43.27
CA ASN A 189 6.17 -31.76 44.16
C ASN A 189 5.28 -30.75 43.42
N LYS A 190 4.01 -30.73 43.85
CA LYS A 190 2.97 -29.68 43.80
C LYS A 190 2.86 -28.79 42.55
N VAL A 191 1.87 -29.14 41.72
CA VAL A 191 1.28 -28.27 40.68
C VAL A 191 0.49 -27.15 41.35
N THR A 192 1.04 -25.93 41.34
CA THR A 192 0.25 -24.70 41.52
C THR A 192 -0.37 -24.37 40.17
N GLN A 193 -1.70 -24.27 40.13
CA GLN A 193 -2.45 -23.94 38.91
C GLN A 193 -2.27 -22.46 38.56
N GLU A 194 -1.34 -22.15 37.66
CA GLU A 194 -1.38 -20.92 36.89
C GLU A 194 -1.97 -21.21 35.50
N ARG A 195 -3.04 -20.47 35.17
CA ARG A 195 -3.80 -20.63 33.93
C ARG A 195 -3.02 -20.05 32.76
N ASP A 196 -2.24 -20.88 32.08
CA ASP A 196 -1.71 -20.53 30.76
C ASP A 196 -2.84 -20.46 29.74
N LYS A 197 -3.14 -19.23 29.28
CA LYS A 197 -4.14 -18.93 28.25
C LYS A 197 -3.77 -19.40 26.84
N TYR A 198 -2.73 -20.22 26.68
CA TYR A 198 -2.25 -20.70 25.38
C TYR A 198 -2.03 -22.22 25.38
N SER A 199 -3.12 -22.96 25.53
CA SER A 199 -3.14 -24.40 25.27
C SER A 199 -3.22 -24.69 23.78
N PHE A 200 -2.27 -25.47 23.26
CA PHE A 200 -2.21 -25.99 21.88
C PHE A 200 -3.46 -26.77 21.43
N LYS A 201 -4.39 -27.13 22.34
CA LYS A 201 -5.66 -27.78 21.99
C LYS A 201 -6.60 -26.89 21.16
N ASN A 202 -6.44 -25.56 21.20
CA ASN A 202 -7.33 -24.63 20.50
C ASN A 202 -6.96 -24.36 19.02
N PHE A 203 -5.89 -24.97 18.49
CA PHE A 203 -5.46 -24.79 17.09
C PHE A 203 -5.93 -25.89 16.12
N LYS A 204 -6.53 -26.99 16.60
CA LYS A 204 -6.92 -28.12 15.73
C LYS A 204 -8.07 -27.82 14.76
N ASN A 205 -8.81 -26.72 14.93
CA ASN A 205 -9.97 -26.38 14.09
C ASN A 205 -9.82 -25.10 13.24
N LYS A 206 -8.60 -24.58 13.05
CA LYS A 206 -8.34 -23.48 12.10
C LYS A 206 -7.36 -23.94 11.02
N VAL A 207 -7.87 -24.63 10.01
CA VAL A 207 -7.15 -24.79 8.74
C VAL A 207 -7.09 -23.40 8.09
N ARG A 208 -5.89 -22.87 7.88
CA ARG A 208 -5.72 -21.64 7.09
C ARG A 208 -6.11 -21.97 5.65
N PRO A 209 -6.85 -21.11 4.93
CA PRO A 209 -7.01 -21.29 3.50
C PRO A 209 -5.62 -21.28 2.83
N SER A 210 -5.44 -22.10 1.79
CA SER A 210 -4.23 -22.07 0.97
C SER A 210 -3.95 -20.65 0.51
N THR A 211 -2.69 -20.19 0.65
CA THR A 211 -2.27 -18.86 0.21
C THR A 211 -2.62 -18.69 -1.28
N PRO A 212 -3.28 -17.61 -1.71
CA PRO A 212 -3.62 -17.41 -3.11
C PRO A 212 -2.34 -17.28 -3.95
N THR A 213 -2.13 -18.21 -4.88
CA THR A 213 -1.08 -18.07 -5.90
C THR A 213 -1.62 -17.19 -7.03
N TRP A 214 -1.10 -15.97 -7.15
CA TRP A 214 -1.34 -15.13 -8.31
C TRP A 214 -0.74 -15.80 -9.55
N LYS A 215 -1.54 -16.02 -10.60
CA LYS A 215 -0.99 -16.33 -11.93
C LYS A 215 -0.40 -15.05 -12.48
N TYR A 216 0.87 -15.05 -12.86
CA TYR A 216 1.42 -13.99 -13.68
C TYR A 216 0.70 -14.00 -15.02
N ASP A 217 0.04 -12.89 -15.37
CA ASP A 217 -0.29 -12.60 -16.77
C ASP A 217 1.03 -12.47 -17.53
N ILE A 218 1.19 -13.28 -18.56
CA ILE A 218 2.46 -13.51 -19.29
C ILE A 218 2.76 -12.36 -20.28
N ASP A 219 1.95 -11.31 -20.31
CA ASP A 219 1.91 -10.37 -21.44
C ASP A 219 2.77 -9.10 -21.28
N PHE A 220 3.63 -9.01 -20.27
CA PHE A 220 4.62 -7.93 -20.19
C PHE A 220 6.00 -8.45 -19.83
N ASN A 221 6.76 -8.89 -20.83
CA ASN A 221 8.18 -9.14 -20.71
C ASN A 221 8.96 -8.25 -21.68
N LEU A 222 9.26 -7.03 -21.23
CA LEU A 222 10.30 -6.20 -21.82
C LEU A 222 11.65 -6.74 -21.30
N MET A 223 12.47 -7.27 -22.21
CA MET A 223 13.80 -7.84 -22.00
C MET A 223 13.89 -9.07 -21.07
N ALA A 224 13.50 -10.23 -21.61
CA ALA A 224 14.09 -11.49 -21.17
C ALA A 224 15.54 -11.57 -21.66
N SER A 225 16.46 -11.63 -20.71
CA SER A 225 17.89 -11.92 -20.81
C SER A 225 18.28 -12.93 -21.91
N GLN A 226 19.47 -12.74 -22.48
CA GLN A 226 20.25 -13.63 -23.36
C GLN A 226 20.48 -15.07 -22.86
N TYR A 227 19.75 -15.52 -21.84
CA TYR A 227 19.82 -16.88 -21.28
C TYR A 227 18.59 -17.75 -21.62
N ARG A 228 17.64 -17.29 -22.44
CA ARG A 228 16.51 -18.14 -22.90
C ARG A 228 16.85 -19.10 -24.04
N GLU A 229 17.94 -18.89 -24.76
CA GLU A 229 18.33 -19.77 -25.89
C GLU A 229 18.70 -21.20 -25.43
N ILE A 230 18.94 -21.43 -24.14
CA ILE A 230 19.30 -22.76 -23.63
C ILE A 230 18.06 -23.63 -23.34
N GLN A 231 16.86 -23.05 -23.25
CA GLN A 231 15.64 -23.83 -22.95
C GLN A 231 14.98 -24.43 -24.20
N ASP A 232 15.18 -23.85 -25.38
CA ASP A 232 14.58 -24.32 -26.63
C ASP A 232 15.26 -25.59 -27.20
N TYR A 233 16.39 -26.02 -26.62
CA TYR A 233 17.12 -27.24 -27.01
C TYR A 233 16.89 -28.45 -26.08
N ARG A 234 16.08 -28.32 -25.01
CA ARG A 234 15.69 -29.49 -24.20
C ARG A 234 14.48 -30.20 -24.79
N GLY A 235 14.69 -30.84 -25.95
CA GLY A 235 13.75 -31.79 -26.51
C GLY A 235 13.58 -32.99 -25.56
N LYS A 236 12.33 -33.33 -25.20
CA LYS A 236 12.05 -34.62 -24.55
C LYS A 236 12.26 -35.72 -25.58
N PHE A 237 13.10 -36.70 -25.26
CA PHE A 237 13.26 -37.90 -26.07
C PHE A 237 12.10 -38.84 -25.78
N GLU A 238 11.16 -38.95 -26.72
CA GLU A 238 10.18 -40.03 -26.70
C GLU A 238 10.57 -41.07 -27.76
N LYS A 239 10.32 -42.35 -27.44
CA LYS A 239 10.57 -43.47 -28.35
C LYS A 239 9.27 -43.80 -29.07
N ASP A 240 9.33 -43.92 -30.39
CA ASP A 240 8.21 -44.49 -31.17
C ASP A 240 7.99 -45.97 -30.80
N LYS A 241 6.87 -46.56 -31.23
CA LYS A 241 6.54 -47.99 -31.03
C LYS A 241 7.62 -48.97 -31.52
N ASN A 242 8.55 -48.51 -32.35
CA ASN A 242 9.67 -49.27 -32.91
C ASN A 242 11.04 -48.91 -32.29
N GLY A 243 11.10 -48.06 -31.26
CA GLY A 243 12.31 -47.81 -30.46
C GLY A 243 13.26 -46.70 -30.94
N ASN A 244 12.92 -45.94 -31.99
CA ASN A 244 13.76 -44.84 -32.48
C ASN A 244 13.47 -43.53 -31.72
N PRO A 245 14.49 -42.70 -31.42
CA PRO A 245 14.31 -41.46 -30.67
C PRO A 245 13.70 -40.34 -31.52
N VAL A 246 12.61 -39.74 -31.04
CA VAL A 246 11.87 -38.63 -31.68
C VAL A 246 11.76 -37.44 -30.70
N ILE A 247 11.84 -36.22 -31.25
CA ILE A 247 11.79 -34.95 -30.50
C ILE A 247 10.50 -34.20 -30.88
N THR A 248 9.66 -33.85 -29.90
CA THR A 248 8.48 -33.00 -30.08
C THR A 248 8.69 -31.64 -29.45
N ILE A 249 8.42 -30.56 -30.19
CA ILE A 249 8.42 -29.18 -29.69
C ILE A 249 7.01 -28.60 -29.85
N ASN A 250 6.41 -28.21 -28.73
CA ASN A 250 5.22 -27.38 -28.54
C ASN A 250 4.17 -27.40 -29.68
N GLY A 251 3.35 -28.45 -29.71
CA GLY A 251 1.94 -28.36 -30.10
C GLY A 251 1.59 -28.21 -31.58
N ILE A 252 2.54 -28.35 -32.51
CA ILE A 252 2.22 -28.42 -33.95
C ILE A 252 2.50 -29.85 -34.44
N ALA A 253 1.42 -30.56 -34.78
CA ALA A 253 1.48 -31.89 -35.37
C ALA A 253 2.07 -31.80 -36.80
N GLY A 254 3.35 -32.10 -36.91
CA GLY A 254 4.07 -32.24 -38.17
C GLY A 254 5.46 -32.78 -37.90
N VAL A 255 5.65 -34.08 -38.08
CA VAL A 255 6.94 -34.75 -37.91
C VAL A 255 7.93 -34.17 -38.93
N LYS A 256 8.84 -33.31 -38.46
CA LYS A 256 9.96 -32.83 -39.27
C LYS A 256 11.25 -33.45 -38.75
N THR A 257 11.97 -34.13 -39.64
CA THR A 257 13.27 -34.74 -39.33
C THR A 257 14.33 -33.66 -39.08
N PRO A 258 15.41 -33.93 -38.30
CA PRO A 258 16.48 -32.95 -38.06
C PRO A 258 17.09 -32.36 -39.33
N VAL A 259 17.13 -33.17 -40.42
CA VAL A 259 17.57 -32.74 -41.76
C VAL A 259 16.67 -31.65 -42.34
N GLN A 260 15.35 -31.71 -42.10
CA GLN A 260 14.40 -30.71 -42.59
C GLN A 260 14.51 -29.38 -41.82
N ILE A 261 14.87 -29.42 -40.53
CA ILE A 261 15.10 -28.21 -39.73
C ILE A 261 16.35 -27.47 -40.23
N MET A 262 17.42 -28.19 -40.56
CA MET A 262 18.64 -27.61 -41.15
C MET A 262 18.35 -26.98 -42.52
N GLN A 263 17.65 -27.70 -43.41
CA GLN A 263 17.26 -27.17 -44.72
C GLN A 263 16.35 -25.94 -44.64
N GLU A 264 15.50 -25.83 -43.62
CA GLU A 264 14.62 -24.69 -43.40
C GLU A 264 15.39 -23.48 -42.84
N SER A 265 16.46 -23.72 -42.06
CA SER A 265 17.44 -22.70 -41.66
C SER A 265 18.21 -22.16 -42.86
N ASP A 266 18.74 -23.04 -43.71
CA ASP A 266 19.49 -22.66 -44.93
C ASP A 266 18.61 -21.85 -45.91
N LYS A 267 17.32 -22.18 -46.01
CA LYS A 267 16.33 -21.41 -46.79
C LYS A 267 16.08 -20.02 -46.20
N LYS A 268 16.13 -19.89 -44.87
CA LYS A 268 16.01 -18.57 -44.21
C LYS A 268 17.27 -17.74 -44.43
N GLU A 269 18.45 -18.34 -44.32
CA GLU A 269 19.72 -17.65 -44.56
C GLU A 269 19.86 -17.18 -46.02
N THR A 270 19.49 -18.04 -46.98
CA THR A 270 19.46 -17.67 -48.41
C THR A 270 18.45 -16.57 -48.69
N ALA A 271 17.25 -16.61 -48.08
CA ALA A 271 16.27 -15.54 -48.19
C ALA A 271 16.78 -14.20 -47.62
N VAL A 272 17.46 -14.25 -46.47
CA VAL A 272 18.08 -13.06 -45.84
C VAL A 272 19.17 -12.48 -46.73
N LEU A 273 20.02 -13.32 -47.33
CA LEU A 273 21.05 -12.88 -48.29
C LEU A 273 20.45 -12.23 -49.55
N ILE A 274 19.36 -12.78 -50.08
CA ILE A 274 18.64 -12.20 -51.22
C ILE A 274 18.08 -10.82 -50.84
N LEU A 275 17.48 -10.70 -49.66
CA LEU A 275 16.92 -9.44 -49.18
C LEU A 275 18.02 -8.38 -48.98
N GLN A 276 19.17 -8.76 -48.44
CA GLN A 276 20.34 -7.88 -48.32
C GLN A 276 20.86 -7.41 -49.69
N ARG A 277 20.95 -8.31 -50.68
CA ARG A 277 21.35 -7.95 -52.05
C ARG A 277 20.35 -6.97 -52.69
N LEU A 278 19.06 -7.18 -52.47
CA LEU A 278 18.00 -6.35 -53.03
C LEU A 278 18.00 -4.94 -52.41
N LEU A 279 18.16 -4.84 -51.08
CA LEU A 279 18.31 -3.55 -50.39
C LEU A 279 19.58 -2.80 -50.83
N ARG A 280 20.71 -3.50 -51.01
CA ARG A 280 21.95 -2.89 -51.52
C ARG A 280 21.80 -2.41 -52.96
N GLY A 281 21.17 -3.20 -53.83
CA GLY A 281 20.88 -2.82 -55.21
C GLY A 281 19.92 -1.62 -55.29
N ARG A 282 18.88 -1.61 -54.46
CA ARG A 282 17.91 -0.50 -54.41
C ARG A 282 18.54 0.79 -53.89
N SER A 283 19.41 0.70 -52.90
CA SER A 283 20.20 1.84 -52.42
C SER A 283 21.08 2.44 -53.53
N MET A 284 21.80 1.60 -54.28
CA MET A 284 22.63 2.06 -55.40
C MET A 284 21.78 2.71 -56.51
N GLN A 285 20.63 2.13 -56.84
CA GLN A 285 19.68 2.71 -57.82
C GLN A 285 19.17 4.08 -57.37
N ASN A 286 18.84 4.25 -56.08
CA ASN A 286 18.41 5.54 -55.55
C ASN A 286 19.53 6.59 -55.64
N ILE A 287 20.77 6.23 -55.29
CA ILE A 287 21.92 7.13 -55.43
C ILE A 287 22.11 7.55 -56.90
N MET A 288 21.99 6.60 -57.83
CA MET A 288 22.09 6.87 -59.27
C MET A 288 20.96 7.78 -59.75
N TYR A 289 19.74 7.54 -59.30
CA TYR A 289 18.57 8.33 -59.68
C TYR A 289 18.67 9.78 -59.17
N GLU A 290 19.12 9.98 -57.93
CA GLU A 290 19.42 11.31 -57.40
C GLU A 290 20.54 11.99 -58.19
N GLY A 291 21.59 11.25 -58.55
CA GLY A 291 22.68 11.75 -59.39
C GLY A 291 22.18 12.22 -60.77
N LYS A 292 21.31 11.43 -61.41
CA LYS A 292 20.66 11.81 -62.66
C LYS A 292 19.80 13.05 -62.49
N LYS A 293 18.94 13.10 -61.45
CA LYS A 293 18.10 14.26 -61.13
C LYS A 293 18.89 15.56 -60.95
N LYS A 294 20.07 15.49 -60.31
CA LYS A 294 20.93 16.68 -60.10
C LYS A 294 21.59 17.18 -61.39
N ARG A 295 21.75 16.33 -62.41
CA ARG A 295 22.44 16.65 -63.66
C ARG A 295 21.52 16.76 -64.87
N THR A 296 20.19 16.75 -64.66
CA THR A 296 19.22 16.84 -65.77
C THR A 296 19.40 18.12 -66.59
N ALA A 297 19.58 19.26 -65.92
CA ALA A 297 19.80 20.54 -66.61
C ALA A 297 21.05 20.51 -67.52
N LEU A 298 22.17 19.98 -67.02
CA LEU A 298 23.40 19.83 -67.81
C LEU A 298 23.22 18.84 -68.99
N ILE A 299 22.47 17.75 -68.78
CA ILE A 299 22.17 16.79 -69.84
C ILE A 299 21.30 17.45 -70.93
N GLU A 300 20.32 18.25 -70.55
CA GLU A 300 19.47 19.02 -71.47
C GLU A 300 20.26 20.10 -72.20
N GLU A 301 21.18 20.80 -71.53
CA GLU A 301 22.11 21.75 -72.16
C GLU A 301 23.01 21.05 -73.18
N LEU A 302 23.59 19.88 -72.85
CA LEU A 302 24.43 19.12 -73.78
C LEU A 302 23.63 18.56 -74.97
N LEU A 303 22.39 18.13 -74.73
CA LEU A 303 21.47 17.68 -75.79
C LEU A 303 21.07 18.82 -76.72
N THR A 304 20.77 20.01 -76.19
CA THR A 304 20.44 21.17 -77.00
C THR A 304 21.65 21.65 -77.81
N VAL A 305 22.84 21.69 -77.23
CA VAL A 305 24.09 22.01 -77.95
C VAL A 305 24.39 20.99 -79.05
N ALA A 306 24.14 19.69 -78.83
CA ALA A 306 24.31 18.65 -79.85
C ALA A 306 23.32 18.77 -81.02
N LEU A 307 22.13 19.35 -80.79
CA LEU A 307 21.10 19.59 -81.80
C LEU A 307 21.38 20.81 -82.70
N ILE A 308 22.32 21.68 -82.34
CA ILE A 308 22.59 22.97 -83.03
C ILE A 308 23.49 22.80 -84.28
N HIS A 309 24.05 21.61 -84.55
CA HIS A 309 25.13 21.47 -85.54
C HIS A 309 24.75 21.68 -87.03
N ASP A 310 23.47 21.81 -87.41
CA ASP A 310 23.06 21.76 -88.83
C ASP A 310 22.04 22.85 -89.29
N LEU A 311 22.03 24.08 -88.74
CA LEU A 311 21.08 25.12 -89.18
C LEU A 311 21.76 26.42 -89.66
N GLU A 312 21.27 26.96 -90.78
CA GLU A 312 21.67 28.27 -91.36
C GLU A 312 21.53 29.40 -90.31
N GLU A 313 22.55 30.26 -90.19
CA GLU A 313 22.71 31.29 -89.15
C GLU A 313 21.45 32.17 -88.95
N ASP A 314 20.75 32.53 -90.02
CA ASP A 314 19.56 33.40 -89.98
C ASP A 314 18.34 32.76 -89.29
N LYS A 315 18.12 31.45 -89.44
CA LYS A 315 17.01 30.73 -88.79
C LYS A 315 17.31 30.45 -87.32
N ALA A 316 18.59 30.29 -86.99
CA ALA A 316 19.05 30.12 -85.62
C ALA A 316 18.81 31.40 -84.79
N GLU A 317 19.01 32.58 -85.38
CA GLU A 317 18.74 33.85 -84.72
C GLU A 317 17.25 34.09 -84.43
N GLU A 318 16.34 33.82 -85.38
CA GLU A 318 14.90 33.94 -85.13
C GLU A 318 14.40 32.98 -84.03
N ILE A 319 14.88 31.74 -84.03
CA ILE A 319 14.54 30.75 -83.01
C ILE A 319 15.11 31.17 -81.64
N LEU A 320 16.31 31.75 -81.59
CA LEU A 320 16.90 32.29 -80.36
C LEU A 320 16.10 33.48 -79.82
N ILE A 321 15.65 34.39 -80.67
CA ILE A 321 14.84 35.55 -80.29
C ILE A 321 13.45 35.11 -79.78
N GLN A 322 12.78 34.19 -80.48
CA GLN A 322 11.49 33.64 -80.01
C GLN A 322 11.64 32.88 -78.69
N ASN A 323 12.71 32.10 -78.53
CA ASN A 323 13.00 31.42 -77.27
C ASN A 323 13.32 32.40 -76.14
N HIS A 324 13.97 33.53 -76.42
CA HIS A 324 14.23 34.57 -75.44
C HIS A 324 12.93 35.27 -74.99
N GLU A 325 12.04 35.59 -75.92
CA GLU A 325 10.71 36.12 -75.59
C GLU A 325 9.87 35.12 -74.77
N GLN A 326 9.88 33.84 -75.14
CA GLN A 326 9.19 32.80 -74.36
C GLN A 326 9.79 32.67 -72.96
N LYS A 327 11.12 32.74 -72.82
CA LYS A 327 11.79 32.75 -71.51
C LYS A 327 11.40 33.96 -70.67
N LEU A 328 11.26 35.15 -71.27
CA LEU A 328 10.81 36.36 -70.55
C LEU A 328 9.36 36.24 -70.10
N LYS A 329 8.46 35.74 -70.97
CA LYS A 329 7.06 35.49 -70.62
C LYS A 329 6.93 34.43 -69.52
N ASN A 330 7.71 33.35 -69.61
CA ASN A 330 7.74 32.31 -68.59
C ASN A 330 8.31 32.83 -67.28
N ALA A 331 9.40 33.61 -67.30
CA ALA A 331 9.98 34.21 -66.09
C ALA A 331 8.99 35.16 -65.38
N ALA A 332 8.21 35.93 -66.13
CA ALA A 332 7.17 36.79 -65.56
C ALA A 332 6.03 35.98 -64.92
N LEU A 333 5.56 34.92 -65.58
CA LEU A 333 4.56 34.01 -65.04
C LEU A 333 5.06 33.26 -63.79
N GLU A 334 6.32 32.83 -63.82
CA GLU A 334 6.97 32.12 -62.73
C GLU A 334 7.21 33.03 -61.51
N SER A 335 7.44 34.32 -61.72
CA SER A 335 7.48 35.33 -60.65
C SER A 335 6.11 35.50 -59.97
N ILE A 336 5.03 35.64 -60.74
CA ILE A 336 3.67 35.81 -60.19
C ILE A 336 3.22 34.52 -59.47
N GLN A 337 3.48 33.36 -60.08
CA GLN A 337 3.21 32.07 -59.45
C GLN A 337 4.06 31.87 -58.19
N GLY A 338 5.32 32.30 -58.22
CA GLY A 338 6.24 32.24 -57.08
C GLY A 338 5.73 33.05 -55.89
N GLU A 339 5.15 34.23 -56.13
CA GLU A 339 4.55 35.06 -55.08
C GLU A 339 3.34 34.36 -54.42
N ILE A 340 2.42 33.84 -55.22
CA ILE A 340 1.24 33.10 -54.72
C ILE A 340 1.66 31.83 -53.97
N ILE A 341 2.66 31.10 -54.47
CA ILE A 341 3.20 29.90 -53.81
C ILE A 341 3.88 30.28 -52.49
N ALA A 342 4.63 31.37 -52.45
CA ALA A 342 5.27 31.84 -51.22
C ALA A 342 4.23 32.25 -50.17
N GLU A 343 3.18 32.96 -50.58
CA GLU A 343 2.12 33.40 -49.68
C GLU A 343 1.28 32.22 -49.15
N THR A 344 0.96 31.25 -50.00
CA THR A 344 0.26 30.02 -49.59
C THR A 344 1.12 29.14 -48.66
N ILE A 345 2.42 29.02 -48.93
CA ILE A 345 3.36 28.30 -48.04
C ILE A 345 3.47 29.02 -46.69
N ASP A 346 3.53 30.35 -46.67
CA ASP A 346 3.60 31.12 -45.43
C ASP A 346 2.31 30.97 -44.61
N GLN A 347 1.13 31.00 -45.24
CA GLN A 347 -0.14 30.70 -44.58
C GLN A 347 -0.18 29.28 -44.03
N LEU A 348 0.17 28.27 -44.82
CA LEU A 348 0.19 26.88 -44.38
C LEU A 348 1.21 26.67 -43.24
N SER A 349 2.35 27.35 -43.29
CA SER A 349 3.38 27.32 -42.23
C SER A 349 2.85 27.92 -40.93
N LYS A 350 2.17 29.07 -41.00
CA LYS A 350 1.52 29.73 -39.86
C LYS A 350 0.41 28.86 -39.27
N GLU A 351 -0.44 28.25 -40.09
CA GLU A 351 -1.50 27.34 -39.62
C GLU A 351 -0.94 26.06 -39.01
N LEU A 352 0.12 25.49 -39.59
CA LEU A 352 0.82 24.34 -38.99
C LEU A 352 1.39 24.70 -37.61
N LEU A 353 2.02 25.87 -37.47
CA LEU A 353 2.49 26.37 -36.18
C LEU A 353 1.34 26.57 -35.19
N ARG A 354 0.21 27.12 -35.65
CA ARG A 354 -0.99 27.30 -34.84
C ARG A 354 -1.54 25.97 -34.34
N ILE A 355 -1.66 24.95 -35.20
CA ILE A 355 -2.09 23.59 -34.83
C ILE A 355 -1.12 22.95 -33.83
N LYS A 356 0.19 23.13 -34.01
CA LYS A 356 1.20 22.64 -33.05
C LYS A 356 1.06 23.31 -31.68
N GLN A 357 0.82 24.63 -31.67
CA GLN A 357 0.59 25.37 -30.43
C GLN A 357 -0.71 24.93 -29.76
N GLU A 358 -1.79 24.72 -30.52
CA GLU A 358 -3.07 24.24 -30.01
C GLU A 358 -2.94 22.85 -29.37
N LYS A 359 -2.29 21.90 -30.05
CA LYS A 359 -2.00 20.57 -29.48
C LYS A 359 -1.18 20.66 -28.19
N LYS A 360 -0.20 21.57 -28.14
CA LYS A 360 0.61 21.79 -26.94
C LYS A 360 -0.23 22.36 -25.79
N ILE A 361 -1.13 23.28 -26.08
CA ILE A 361 -2.07 23.83 -25.09
C ILE A 361 -3.01 22.73 -24.59
N GLN A 362 -3.58 21.91 -25.48
CA GLN A 362 -4.43 20.77 -25.10
C GLN A 362 -3.71 19.80 -24.18
N GLN A 363 -2.45 19.44 -24.48
CA GLN A 363 -1.64 18.59 -23.59
C GLN A 363 -1.41 19.24 -22.22
N MET A 364 -1.14 20.55 -22.17
CA MET A 364 -1.00 21.25 -20.90
C MET A 364 -2.30 21.27 -20.09
N VAL A 365 -3.44 21.45 -20.76
CA VAL A 365 -4.77 21.39 -20.12
C VAL A 365 -5.05 19.98 -19.61
N GLU A 366 -4.77 18.94 -20.38
CA GLU A 366 -4.97 17.55 -19.97
C GLU A 366 -4.11 17.17 -18.74
N ILE A 367 -2.86 17.61 -18.70
CA ILE A 367 -1.99 17.43 -17.53
C ILE A 367 -2.57 18.18 -16.32
N ALA A 368 -3.00 19.42 -16.50
CA ALA A 368 -3.59 20.21 -15.42
C ALA A 368 -4.90 19.59 -14.89
N GLU A 369 -5.73 19.00 -15.76
CA GLU A 369 -6.93 18.28 -15.36
C GLU A 369 -6.60 16.99 -14.61
N LYS A 370 -5.60 16.22 -15.06
CA LYS A 370 -5.12 15.03 -14.33
C LYS A 370 -4.62 15.42 -12.94
N ASP A 371 -3.83 16.48 -12.82
CA ASP A 371 -3.33 16.99 -11.54
C ASP A 371 -4.46 17.51 -10.64
N ARG A 372 -5.51 18.09 -11.22
CA ARG A 372 -6.72 18.47 -10.47
C ARG A 372 -7.46 17.23 -9.97
N ARG A 373 -7.69 16.22 -10.81
CA ARG A 373 -8.37 14.97 -10.43
C ARG A 373 -7.60 14.22 -9.35
N ILE A 374 -6.26 14.15 -9.45
CA ILE A 374 -5.42 13.52 -8.42
C ILE A 374 -5.60 14.23 -7.08
N ARG A 375 -5.58 15.57 -7.05
CA ARG A 375 -5.83 16.34 -5.82
C ARG A 375 -7.24 16.14 -5.27
N GLU A 376 -8.25 16.10 -6.13
CA GLU A 376 -9.63 15.82 -5.72
C GLU A 376 -9.77 14.40 -5.13
N ILE A 377 -9.10 13.40 -5.71
CA ILE A 377 -9.07 12.02 -5.19
C ILE A 377 -8.32 11.95 -3.87
N GLU A 378 -7.19 12.64 -3.74
CA GLU A 378 -6.43 12.70 -2.48
C GLU A 378 -7.21 13.38 -1.37
N GLU A 379 -7.89 14.51 -1.65
CA GLU A 379 -8.79 15.16 -0.70
C GLU A 379 -9.99 14.29 -0.36
N ALA A 380 -10.60 13.64 -1.35
CA ALA A 380 -11.71 12.71 -1.11
C ALA A 380 -11.27 11.52 -0.25
N GLY A 381 -10.08 10.96 -0.50
CA GLY A 381 -9.50 9.90 0.32
C GLY A 381 -9.21 10.34 1.76
N LYS A 382 -8.71 11.57 1.95
CA LYS A 382 -8.54 12.16 3.28
C LYS A 382 -9.88 12.37 3.99
N ARG A 383 -10.90 12.90 3.30
CA ARG A 383 -12.25 13.07 3.86
C ARG A 383 -12.85 11.73 4.27
N GLN A 384 -12.73 10.71 3.43
CA GLN A 384 -13.23 9.37 3.73
C GLN A 384 -12.51 8.76 4.94
N ALA A 385 -11.19 8.92 5.03
CA ALA A 385 -10.42 8.46 6.19
C ALA A 385 -10.83 9.18 7.48
N GLU A 386 -11.03 10.50 7.42
CA GLU A 386 -11.49 11.30 8.56
C GLU A 386 -12.92 10.92 8.97
N GLU A 387 -13.82 10.69 8.02
CA GLU A 387 -15.20 10.27 8.28
C GLU A 387 -15.25 8.88 8.94
N ILE A 388 -14.40 7.94 8.51
CA ILE A 388 -14.25 6.64 9.16
C ILE A 388 -13.74 6.79 10.60
N LEU A 389 -12.78 7.70 10.83
CA LEU A 389 -12.28 7.99 12.18
C LEU A 389 -13.39 8.58 13.06
N ARG A 390 -14.11 9.58 12.58
CA ARG A 390 -15.26 10.19 13.28
C ARG A 390 -16.33 9.16 13.62
N ASN A 391 -16.73 8.33 12.66
CA ASN A 391 -17.70 7.26 12.90
C ASN A 391 -17.22 6.27 13.98
N ARG A 392 -15.92 5.97 14.00
CA ARG A 392 -15.34 5.11 15.04
C ARG A 392 -15.32 5.79 16.40
N GLU A 393 -14.95 7.06 16.45
CA GLU A 393 -14.98 7.88 17.67
C GLU A 393 -16.39 8.01 18.23
N ASP A 394 -17.40 8.20 17.37
CA ASP A 394 -18.81 8.25 17.76
C ASP A 394 -19.25 6.94 18.40
N VAL A 395 -18.92 5.79 17.80
CA VAL A 395 -19.23 4.47 18.39
C VAL A 395 -18.57 4.31 19.76
N LEU A 396 -17.31 4.72 19.91
CA LEU A 396 -16.61 4.67 21.20
C LEU A 396 -17.26 5.61 22.23
N HIS A 397 -17.65 6.82 21.80
CA HIS A 397 -18.33 7.79 22.64
C HIS A 397 -19.67 7.26 23.15
N TYR A 398 -20.48 6.67 22.27
CA TYR A 398 -21.74 6.02 22.65
C TYR A 398 -21.52 4.88 23.66
N GLN A 399 -20.49 4.05 23.46
CA GLN A 399 -20.16 2.99 24.41
C GLN A 399 -19.73 3.55 25.77
N LEU A 400 -18.90 4.59 25.77
CA LEU A 400 -18.43 5.24 26.99
C LEU A 400 -19.57 5.90 27.76
N ILE A 401 -20.47 6.61 27.07
CA ILE A 401 -21.69 7.16 27.67
C ILE A 401 -22.55 6.05 28.26
N ARG A 402 -22.75 4.94 27.53
CA ARG A 402 -23.55 3.82 28.03
C ARG A 402 -22.98 3.22 29.32
N VAL A 403 -21.65 3.06 29.38
CA VAL A 403 -20.98 2.58 30.60
C VAL A 403 -21.12 3.61 31.71
N HIS A 404 -20.92 4.90 31.43
CA HIS A 404 -21.06 5.95 32.43
C HIS A 404 -22.49 6.06 32.97
N GLN A 405 -23.49 6.01 32.10
CA GLN A 405 -24.88 5.97 32.51
C GLN A 405 -25.16 4.73 33.35
N GLY A 406 -24.69 3.55 32.94
CA GLY A 406 -24.82 2.34 33.75
C GLY A 406 -24.11 2.42 35.11
N THR A 407 -22.96 3.10 35.21
CA THR A 407 -22.28 3.34 36.50
C THR A 407 -23.03 4.33 37.37
N VAL A 408 -23.62 5.37 36.77
CA VAL A 408 -24.44 6.36 37.49
C VAL A 408 -25.71 5.68 38.00
N ASP A 409 -26.40 4.92 37.15
CA ASP A 409 -27.61 4.18 37.52
C ASP A 409 -27.30 3.18 38.64
N SER A 410 -26.23 2.38 38.51
CA SER A 410 -25.83 1.44 39.57
C SER A 410 -25.47 2.13 40.89
N TYR A 411 -24.86 3.32 40.84
CA TYR A 411 -24.53 4.09 42.03
C TYR A 411 -25.79 4.68 42.70
N LEU A 412 -26.71 5.22 41.90
CA LEU A 412 -27.99 5.72 42.38
C LEU A 412 -28.84 4.60 42.97
N ASP A 413 -28.90 3.43 42.32
CA ASP A 413 -29.59 2.25 42.83
C ASP A 413 -29.00 1.82 44.18
N GLN A 414 -27.68 1.86 44.35
CA GLN A 414 -27.06 1.52 45.62
C GLN A 414 -27.46 2.51 46.73
N ILE A 415 -27.40 3.83 46.46
CA ILE A 415 -27.82 4.84 47.44
C ILE A 415 -29.31 4.67 47.79
N MET A 416 -30.14 4.44 46.78
CA MET A 416 -31.57 4.24 46.97
C MET A 416 -31.84 2.98 47.78
N GLN A 417 -31.14 1.88 47.48
CA GLN A 417 -31.25 0.63 48.23
C GLN A 417 -30.82 0.81 49.69
N ASP A 418 -29.69 1.48 49.94
CA ASP A 418 -29.22 1.75 51.30
C ASP A 418 -30.24 2.61 52.08
N SER A 419 -30.83 3.62 51.43
CA SER A 419 -31.88 4.45 52.04
C SER A 419 -33.17 3.65 52.29
N LEU A 420 -33.52 2.75 51.38
CA LEU A 420 -34.70 1.88 51.48
C LEU A 420 -34.51 0.84 52.58
N ASP A 421 -33.31 0.28 52.74
CA ASP A 421 -32.97 -0.63 53.82
C ASP A 421 -33.00 0.08 55.18
N GLN A 422 -32.51 1.32 55.27
CA GLN A 422 -32.60 2.13 56.50
C GLN A 422 -34.05 2.48 56.87
N THR A 423 -34.86 2.90 55.90
CA THR A 423 -36.26 3.26 56.14
C THR A 423 -37.11 2.03 56.45
N SER A 424 -36.91 0.92 55.74
CA SER A 424 -37.61 -0.34 55.97
C SER A 424 -37.23 -0.97 57.31
N THR A 425 -35.95 -0.97 57.71
CA THR A 425 -35.53 -1.43 59.04
C THR A 425 -36.12 -0.56 60.14
N ARG A 426 -36.11 0.77 59.98
CA ARG A 426 -36.78 1.68 60.91
C ARG A 426 -38.27 1.39 61.02
N GLN A 427 -38.95 1.20 59.89
CA GLN A 427 -40.38 0.87 59.86
C GLN A 427 -40.65 -0.51 60.49
N ALA A 428 -39.81 -1.51 60.23
CA ALA A 428 -39.90 -2.82 60.84
C ALA A 428 -39.73 -2.75 62.37
N ILE A 429 -38.80 -1.94 62.88
CA ILE A 429 -38.62 -1.69 64.32
C ILE A 429 -39.87 -1.02 64.90
N ILE A 430 -40.41 0.01 64.24
CA ILE A 430 -41.64 0.68 64.68
C ILE A 430 -42.80 -0.32 64.74
N MET A 431 -43.01 -1.12 63.69
CA MET A 431 -44.08 -2.12 63.63
C MET A 431 -43.88 -3.24 64.66
N ALA A 432 -42.65 -3.70 64.88
CA ALA A 432 -42.33 -4.69 65.91
C ALA A 432 -42.63 -4.14 67.31
N ASN A 433 -42.30 -2.88 67.58
CA ASN A 433 -42.61 -2.21 68.84
C ASN A 433 -44.12 -2.01 69.01
N LEU A 434 -44.84 -1.61 67.96
CA LEU A 434 -46.30 -1.51 67.99
C LEU A 434 -46.95 -2.87 68.24
N ARG A 435 -46.51 -3.92 67.54
CA ARG A 435 -46.97 -5.30 67.75
C ARG A 435 -46.67 -5.79 69.17
N LYS A 436 -45.48 -5.50 69.70
CA LYS A 436 -45.12 -5.81 71.10
C LYS A 436 -46.09 -5.12 72.06
N LYS A 437 -46.37 -3.83 71.86
CA LYS A 437 -47.26 -3.05 72.73
C LYS A 437 -48.73 -3.49 72.64
N GLN A 438 -49.25 -3.72 71.44
CA GLN A 438 -50.67 -3.99 71.22
C GLN A 438 -51.05 -5.46 71.42
N PHE A 439 -50.18 -6.39 71.02
CA PHE A 439 -50.48 -7.83 71.07
C PHE A 439 -49.69 -8.54 72.16
N ASN A 440 -48.36 -8.44 72.16
CA ASN A 440 -47.55 -9.27 73.05
C ASN A 440 -47.68 -8.88 74.52
N LEU A 441 -47.71 -7.58 74.87
CA LEU A 441 -47.85 -7.16 76.27
C LEU A 441 -49.23 -7.52 76.85
N PRO A 442 -50.37 -7.27 76.17
CA PRO A 442 -51.65 -7.77 76.64
C PRO A 442 -51.69 -9.29 76.70
N LEU A 443 -51.15 -9.99 75.70
CA LEU A 443 -51.06 -11.46 75.71
C LEU A 443 -50.24 -11.96 76.89
N GLU A 444 -49.08 -11.37 77.16
CA GLU A 444 -48.23 -11.71 78.31
C GLU A 444 -48.94 -11.42 79.64
N ASN A 445 -49.71 -10.34 79.74
CA ASN A 445 -50.56 -10.07 80.91
C ASN A 445 -51.70 -11.10 81.05
N PHE A 446 -52.32 -11.52 79.95
CA PHE A 446 -53.30 -12.61 79.95
C PHE A 446 -52.64 -13.93 80.35
N GLU A 447 -51.50 -14.29 79.77
CA GLU A 447 -50.74 -15.49 80.13
C GLU A 447 -50.33 -15.47 81.60
N ARG A 448 -49.86 -14.34 82.14
CA ARG A 448 -49.51 -14.22 83.57
C ARG A 448 -50.73 -14.32 84.50
N THR A 449 -51.88 -13.78 84.10
CA THR A 449 -53.11 -13.87 84.92
C THR A 449 -53.67 -15.30 84.95
N TYR A 450 -53.63 -16.03 83.84
CA TYR A 450 -54.10 -17.42 83.76
C TYR A 450 -53.05 -18.46 84.19
N ASN A 451 -51.74 -18.18 84.06
CA ASN A 451 -50.62 -19.03 84.54
C ASN A 451 -50.16 -18.65 85.96
N ASN A 452 -51.07 -18.25 86.84
CA ASN A 452 -50.74 -18.16 88.26
C ASN A 452 -50.55 -19.58 88.84
N ASN A 453 -49.54 -19.77 89.70
CA ASN A 453 -49.32 -21.06 90.33
C ASN A 453 -50.58 -21.59 91.03
N GLN A 454 -51.44 -20.72 91.56
CA GLN A 454 -52.73 -21.11 92.13
C GLN A 454 -53.74 -21.63 91.11
N THR A 455 -53.82 -21.08 89.89
CA THR A 455 -54.73 -21.59 88.84
C THR A 455 -54.20 -22.90 88.26
N ILE A 456 -52.88 -23.00 88.06
CA ILE A 456 -52.23 -24.25 87.64
C ILE A 456 -52.41 -25.34 88.72
N ILE A 457 -52.22 -25.01 90.00
CA ILE A 457 -52.48 -25.94 91.12
C ILE A 457 -53.98 -26.27 91.18
N LYS A 458 -54.89 -25.32 91.00
CA LYS A 458 -56.34 -25.58 90.98
C LYS A 458 -56.72 -26.54 89.86
N ASP A 459 -56.19 -26.37 88.64
CA ASP A 459 -56.44 -27.26 87.51
C ASP A 459 -55.77 -28.62 87.67
N LEU A 460 -54.54 -28.68 88.19
CA LEU A 460 -53.91 -29.96 88.55
C LEU A 460 -54.73 -30.67 89.62
N VAL A 461 -55.08 -29.99 90.71
CA VAL A 461 -55.87 -30.54 91.81
C VAL A 461 -57.26 -30.96 91.32
N HIS A 462 -57.89 -30.22 90.41
CA HIS A 462 -59.16 -30.60 89.79
C HIS A 462 -58.99 -31.87 88.93
N SER A 463 -57.91 -31.95 88.15
CA SER A 463 -57.58 -33.11 87.32
C SER A 463 -57.22 -34.37 88.14
N PHE A 464 -56.71 -34.23 89.36
CA PHE A 464 -56.28 -35.36 90.19
C PHE A 464 -57.28 -35.77 91.29
N LEU A 465 -57.95 -34.83 91.98
CA LEU A 465 -58.84 -35.17 93.10
C LEU A 465 -60.17 -35.77 92.62
N ILE A 466 -60.79 -35.19 91.59
CA ILE A 466 -62.12 -35.64 91.15
C ILE A 466 -62.04 -37.07 90.60
N PRO A 467 -61.10 -37.43 89.71
CA PRO A 467 -60.99 -38.80 89.22
C PRO A 467 -60.58 -39.80 90.30
N ASN A 468 -59.74 -39.43 91.27
CA ASN A 468 -59.34 -40.33 92.34
C ASN A 468 -60.45 -40.57 93.37
N ILE A 469 -61.24 -39.55 93.72
CA ILE A 469 -62.43 -39.70 94.57
C ILE A 469 -63.48 -40.56 93.86
N GLN A 470 -63.68 -40.37 92.55
CA GLN A 470 -64.57 -41.21 91.75
C GLN A 470 -64.08 -42.67 91.66
N ARG A 471 -62.79 -42.90 91.40
CA ARG A 471 -62.16 -44.24 91.42
C ARG A 471 -62.29 -44.91 92.79
N SER A 472 -62.07 -44.17 93.88
CA SER A 472 -62.22 -44.66 95.25
C SER A 472 -63.67 -45.05 95.57
N LYS A 473 -64.65 -44.21 95.22
CA LYS A 473 -66.09 -44.54 95.36
C LYS A 473 -66.47 -45.78 94.55
N LEU A 474 -65.98 -45.92 93.31
CA LEU A 474 -66.22 -47.10 92.49
C LEU A 474 -65.58 -48.36 93.10
N LYS A 475 -64.34 -48.27 93.60
CA LYS A 475 -63.64 -49.37 94.28
C LYS A 475 -64.39 -49.82 95.54
N ASN A 476 -64.92 -48.88 96.32
CA ASN A 476 -65.74 -49.18 97.50
C ASN A 476 -67.07 -49.85 97.14
N LYS A 477 -67.77 -49.36 96.11
CA LYS A 477 -68.99 -50.01 95.59
C LYS A 477 -68.70 -51.43 95.11
N PHE A 478 -67.59 -51.64 94.40
CA PHE A 478 -67.18 -52.96 93.91
C PHE A 478 -66.85 -53.91 95.07
N ASN A 479 -66.12 -53.43 96.09
CA ASN A 479 -65.81 -54.21 97.29
C ASN A 479 -67.06 -54.59 98.10
N GLN A 480 -68.04 -53.69 98.23
CA GLN A 480 -69.32 -54.00 98.87
C GLN A 480 -70.08 -55.09 98.09
N LYS A 481 -70.17 -54.99 96.76
CA LYS A 481 -70.77 -56.04 95.92
C LYS A 481 -70.05 -57.38 96.07
N LYS A 482 -68.71 -57.39 96.12
CA LYS A 482 -67.89 -58.60 96.34
C LYS A 482 -68.15 -59.24 97.71
N LYS A 483 -68.33 -58.43 98.77
CA LYS A 483 -68.70 -58.93 100.10
C LYS A 483 -70.10 -59.55 100.10
N ILE A 484 -71.08 -58.91 99.46
CA ILE A 484 -72.45 -59.43 99.33
C ILE A 484 -72.44 -60.75 98.54
N GLN A 485 -71.72 -60.80 97.41
CA GLN A 485 -71.61 -62.02 96.59
C GLN A 485 -70.94 -63.17 97.36
N ARG A 486 -69.87 -62.90 98.12
CA ARG A 486 -69.25 -63.90 99.00
C ARG A 486 -70.18 -64.37 100.13
N SER A 487 -71.00 -63.46 100.67
CA SER A 487 -72.01 -63.82 101.68
C SER A 487 -73.08 -64.72 101.09
N CYS A 488 -73.61 -64.39 99.89
CA CYS A 488 -74.53 -65.24 99.14
C CYS A 488 -73.92 -66.60 98.78
N GLN A 489 -72.65 -66.65 98.35
CA GLN A 489 -71.96 -67.92 98.08
C GLN A 489 -71.82 -68.76 99.35
N LYS A 490 -71.48 -68.15 100.49
CA LYS A 490 -71.40 -68.85 101.78
C LYS A 490 -72.78 -69.30 102.27
N SER A 491 -73.84 -68.52 102.08
CA SER A 491 -75.20 -68.95 102.43
C SER A 491 -75.68 -70.07 101.53
N LEU A 492 -75.44 -69.99 100.22
CA LEU A 492 -75.73 -71.06 99.26
C LEU A 492 -74.93 -72.34 99.58
N GLN A 493 -73.64 -72.22 99.93
CA GLN A 493 -72.87 -73.37 100.38
C GLN A 493 -73.45 -73.96 101.67
N LYS A 494 -73.82 -73.13 102.64
CA LYS A 494 -74.47 -73.60 103.88
C LYS A 494 -75.79 -74.32 103.60
N THR A 495 -76.65 -73.78 102.74
CA THR A 495 -77.92 -74.42 102.38
C THR A 495 -77.70 -75.70 101.59
N ILE A 496 -76.73 -75.74 100.67
CA ILE A 496 -76.35 -76.97 99.95
C ILE A 496 -75.81 -78.02 100.93
N THR A 497 -74.94 -77.65 101.88
CA THR A 497 -74.46 -78.59 102.91
C THR A 497 -75.59 -79.09 103.80
N GLN A 498 -76.52 -78.24 104.22
CA GLN A 498 -77.69 -78.63 105.01
C GLN A 498 -78.68 -79.51 104.23
N ALA A 499 -78.88 -79.24 102.94
CA ALA A 499 -79.68 -80.09 102.06
C ALA A 499 -79.00 -81.45 101.85
N SER A 500 -77.68 -81.48 101.68
CA SER A 500 -76.92 -82.72 101.58
C SER A 500 -76.93 -83.53 102.88
N SER A 501 -76.91 -82.88 104.05
CA SER A 501 -77.01 -83.58 105.34
C SER A 501 -78.43 -84.10 105.59
N LYS A 502 -79.48 -83.37 105.20
CA LYS A 502 -80.86 -83.87 105.25
C LYS A 502 -81.11 -85.02 104.27
N LEU A 503 -80.56 -84.97 103.06
CA LEU A 503 -80.60 -86.10 102.11
C LEU A 503 -79.91 -87.35 102.68
N LYS A 504 -78.77 -87.19 103.36
CA LYS A 504 -78.11 -88.29 104.07
C LYS A 504 -78.94 -88.83 105.24
N GLN A 505 -79.57 -87.96 106.01
CA GLN A 505 -80.46 -88.36 107.12
C GLN A 505 -81.72 -89.09 106.64
N ILE A 506 -82.32 -88.67 105.52
CA ILE A 506 -83.45 -89.39 104.91
C ILE A 506 -83.00 -90.77 104.39
N GLN A 507 -81.81 -90.87 103.79
CA GLN A 507 -81.23 -92.16 103.40
C GLN A 507 -80.87 -93.07 104.58
N GLU A 508 -80.60 -92.51 105.76
CA GLU A 508 -80.32 -93.27 107.00
C GLU A 508 -81.62 -93.68 107.72
N GLU A 509 -82.68 -92.87 107.66
CA GLU A 509 -84.01 -93.18 108.20
C GLU A 509 -84.78 -94.21 107.34
N GLU A 510 -84.56 -94.23 106.01
CA GLU A 510 -85.11 -95.28 105.13
C GLU A 510 -84.40 -96.65 105.30
N ASN A 511 -83.15 -96.68 105.80
CA ASN A 511 -82.38 -97.91 106.03
C ASN A 511 -82.56 -98.54 107.42
N GLN A 512 -83.40 -97.96 108.29
CA GLN A 512 -83.81 -98.56 109.58
C GLN A 512 -85.26 -99.06 109.59
N GLN A 513 -85.93 -99.08 108.42
CA GLN A 513 -87.20 -99.79 108.21
C GLN A 513 -87.03 -101.14 107.47
N LEU A 514 -85.83 -101.72 107.53
CA LEU A 514 -85.48 -103.12 107.27
C LEU A 514 -84.47 -103.55 108.34
#